data_AF-A0A8H7CR99-F1
#
_entry.id   AF-A0A8H7CR99-F1
#
_cell.length_a   1.000
_cell.length_b   1.000
_cell.length_c   1.000
_cell.angle_alpha   90.00
_cell.angle_beta   90.00
_cell.angle_gamma   90.00
#
_symmetry.space_group_name_H-M   'P 1'
#
loop_
_entity.id
_entity.type
_entity.pdbx_description
1 polymer ?
#
loop_
_entity_poly.entity_id
_entity_poly.type
_entity_poly.pdbx_seq_one_letter_code
_entity_poly.pdbx_strand_id
1 'polypeptide(L)'
;MDSIQKKPKKAPACNPCKASPSRSVPPSARRHTVSSLCREEDSMHNHTRPPAEDRANTLLDLPCRSHGHTSFLAQYYPLDQNLEPLLIAQICPPNSLRIVLKVRRGGLSALTLTTCLELRSDPRFTHPLISKTSIRSDIRSVSFQLHLLPPQSRVLALCIVAYGSLWSFHTSVLGNGPHPESFLDHAFFASRQELLHCGVRRAPAYRALRAQAQKAAWEIGAILVPSNENAASCYLLDLMNQNDLCSSSTRPWATAYFAHIRVLAPSWWALSQTPFGFSGFPRWTGAPYVGMSRVGENSDAINGTSRALDPYPKPTSSASSTLSQRCIPSSRYCSPTSPRPPPIPGSAAYVLTLAFSGLVLPFYRELQYRENHSMDDTPQKKRFRLLCEQAHDVAVLGGREFARGIRHLPKIHYFPFHCATVLAWAEFVVEQADARGDTPLSLQAARDLKTYANELKLLGYSLDIASSTQASALIERLDRHADRALVALFYPTDSA
;
A
#
# COMPACT_ATOMS: atom_id res chain seq x y z
N MET A 1 51.71 21.49 -69.65
CA MET A 1 52.34 20.77 -68.52
C MET A 1 51.43 20.95 -67.32
N ASP A 2 50.54 19.97 -67.15
CA ASP A 2 49.51 19.92 -66.12
C ASP A 2 50.07 19.47 -64.78
N SER A 3 49.63 20.09 -63.69
CA SER A 3 49.69 19.52 -62.36
C SER A 3 48.36 19.78 -61.65
N ILE A 4 47.52 18.75 -61.65
CA ILE A 4 46.20 18.70 -61.04
C ILE A 4 46.37 18.41 -59.54
N GLN A 5 46.10 19.40 -58.69
CA GLN A 5 45.99 19.20 -57.24
C GLN A 5 44.68 18.47 -56.90
N LYS A 6 44.80 17.26 -56.33
CA LYS A 6 43.68 16.48 -55.80
C LYS A 6 43.21 17.07 -54.46
N LYS A 7 41.90 17.37 -54.37
CA LYS A 7 41.22 17.76 -53.12
C LYS A 7 41.20 16.58 -52.11
N PRO A 8 41.33 16.84 -50.80
CA PRO A 8 41.28 15.80 -49.78
C PRO A 8 39.87 15.20 -49.63
N LYS A 9 39.80 13.87 -49.55
CA LYS A 9 38.58 13.09 -49.27
C LYS A 9 38.16 13.32 -47.81
N LYS A 10 36.88 13.64 -47.59
CA LYS A 10 36.25 13.68 -46.26
C LYS A 10 36.17 12.27 -45.68
N ALA A 11 36.51 12.12 -44.39
CA ALA A 11 36.34 10.88 -43.64
C ALA A 11 34.85 10.55 -43.41
N PRO A 12 34.47 9.26 -43.33
CA PRO A 12 33.10 8.85 -43.06
C PRO A 12 32.69 9.18 -41.61
N ALA A 13 31.48 9.71 -41.42
CA ALA A 13 30.90 9.98 -40.11
C ALA A 13 30.58 8.68 -39.34
N CYS A 14 30.75 8.69 -38.02
CA CYS A 14 30.44 7.56 -37.14
C CYS A 14 28.92 7.27 -37.06
N ASN A 15 28.58 6.01 -36.78
CA ASN A 15 27.20 5.49 -36.75
C ASN A 15 26.23 6.24 -35.81
N PRO A 16 26.63 6.78 -34.63
CA PRO A 16 25.74 7.56 -33.78
C PRO A 16 25.28 8.88 -34.41
N CYS A 17 26.13 9.52 -35.23
CA CYS A 17 25.79 10.78 -35.90
C CYS A 17 24.85 10.61 -37.10
N LYS A 18 24.69 9.38 -37.61
CA LYS A 18 23.72 9.07 -38.70
C LYS A 18 22.29 8.84 -38.19
N ALA A 19 22.10 8.60 -36.89
CA ALA A 19 20.84 8.14 -36.33
C ALA A 19 19.93 9.27 -35.76
N SER A 20 20.26 10.55 -35.98
CA SER A 20 19.43 11.66 -35.51
C SER A 20 18.58 12.24 -36.66
N PRO A 21 17.25 12.07 -36.66
CA PRO A 21 16.38 12.65 -37.68
C PRO A 21 16.35 14.17 -37.54
N SER A 22 16.66 14.87 -38.62
CA SER A 22 16.63 16.32 -38.75
C SER A 22 15.21 16.87 -38.53
N ARG A 23 14.96 17.46 -37.36
CA ARG A 23 13.87 18.44 -37.19
C ARG A 23 14.34 19.78 -37.73
N SER A 24 13.70 20.26 -38.79
CA SER A 24 13.85 21.61 -39.33
C SER A 24 13.38 22.64 -38.31
N VAL A 25 14.30 23.46 -37.81
CA VAL A 25 14.00 24.65 -36.99
C VAL A 25 14.42 25.89 -37.81
N PRO A 26 13.57 26.92 -37.96
CA PRO A 26 13.91 28.13 -38.70
C PRO A 26 14.93 29.01 -37.93
N PRO A 27 15.65 29.91 -38.61
CA PRO A 27 16.84 30.54 -38.07
C PRO A 27 16.49 31.80 -37.28
N SER A 28 16.69 31.78 -35.96
CA SER A 28 16.89 33.02 -35.19
C SER A 28 17.78 32.75 -33.96
N ALA A 29 18.88 33.51 -33.89
CA ALA A 29 19.80 33.68 -32.75
C ALA A 29 20.64 32.47 -32.30
N ARG A 30 21.75 32.22 -33.01
CA ARG A 30 22.90 31.42 -32.50
C ARG A 30 23.76 32.26 -31.54
N ARG A 31 23.89 31.81 -30.28
CA ARG A 31 25.10 32.04 -29.48
C ARG A 31 25.86 30.72 -29.37
N HIS A 32 27.18 30.80 -29.55
CA HIS A 32 28.10 29.67 -29.57
C HIS A 32 28.33 29.12 -28.16
N THR A 33 28.04 27.83 -27.96
CA THR A 33 28.70 27.00 -26.95
C THR A 33 29.09 25.69 -27.63
N VAL A 34 30.39 25.50 -27.80
CA VAL A 34 31.01 24.31 -28.40
C VAL A 34 31.02 23.20 -27.35
N SER A 35 30.35 22.10 -27.64
CA SER A 35 30.37 20.88 -26.83
C SER A 35 31.60 20.05 -27.18
N SER A 36 32.61 20.06 -26.33
CA SER A 36 33.82 19.23 -26.43
C SER A 36 33.59 17.88 -25.74
N LEU A 37 33.12 16.86 -26.46
CA LEU A 37 33.02 15.49 -25.93
C LEU A 37 33.18 14.46 -27.06
N CYS A 38 34.38 14.39 -27.64
CA CYS A 38 34.96 13.20 -28.25
C CYS A 38 36.48 13.36 -28.12
N ARG A 39 37.05 12.83 -27.04
CA ARG A 39 38.50 12.69 -26.90
C ARG A 39 38.79 11.21 -26.73
N GLU A 40 39.64 10.71 -27.61
CA GLU A 40 40.15 9.34 -27.65
C GLU A 40 40.98 9.05 -26.39
N GLU A 41 40.73 7.92 -25.76
CA GLU A 41 41.68 7.28 -24.86
C GLU A 41 42.05 5.91 -25.45
N ASP A 42 43.22 5.86 -26.09
CA ASP A 42 43.96 4.64 -26.35
C ASP A 42 44.70 4.27 -25.05
N SER A 43 44.41 3.09 -24.49
CA SER A 43 45.34 2.44 -23.57
C SER A 43 45.25 0.92 -23.73
N MET A 44 46.28 0.39 -24.39
CA MET A 44 46.62 -1.03 -24.37
C MET A 44 46.92 -1.48 -22.94
N HIS A 45 46.29 -2.55 -22.46
CA HIS A 45 46.91 -3.48 -21.50
C HIS A 45 46.44 -4.91 -21.83
N ASN A 46 47.40 -5.72 -22.28
CA ASN A 46 47.30 -7.17 -22.35
C ASN A 46 47.37 -7.74 -20.93
N HIS A 47 46.42 -8.58 -20.52
CA HIS A 47 46.71 -9.65 -19.57
C HIS A 47 45.91 -10.93 -19.84
N THR A 48 46.68 -11.99 -19.72
CA THR A 48 46.49 -13.41 -19.99
C THR A 48 45.40 -14.05 -19.13
N ARG A 49 44.61 -14.96 -19.73
CA ARG A 49 43.71 -15.89 -19.05
C ARG A 49 44.49 -16.96 -18.26
N PRO A 50 44.00 -17.39 -17.09
CA PRO A 50 44.15 -18.76 -16.63
C PRO A 50 42.79 -19.49 -16.53
N PRO A 51 42.80 -20.84 -16.43
CA PRO A 51 41.65 -21.70 -16.71
C PRO A 51 40.77 -21.97 -15.48
N ALA A 52 39.62 -22.57 -15.77
CA ALA A 52 38.56 -22.93 -14.84
C ALA A 52 38.94 -24.03 -13.85
N GLU A 53 38.51 -23.90 -12.59
CA GLU A 53 38.37 -25.01 -11.65
C GLU A 53 37.12 -24.84 -10.77
N ASP A 54 36.45 -25.98 -10.57
CA ASP A 54 35.29 -26.24 -9.73
C ASP A 54 35.59 -26.08 -8.23
N ARG A 55 34.67 -25.47 -7.46
CA ARG A 55 33.94 -26.10 -6.33
C ARG A 55 33.30 -25.10 -5.35
N ALA A 56 32.01 -25.38 -5.10
CA ALA A 56 31.33 -25.48 -3.80
C ALA A 56 31.04 -24.24 -2.92
N ASN A 57 29.73 -24.04 -2.74
CA ASN A 57 29.02 -23.72 -1.49
C ASN A 57 29.48 -22.53 -0.63
N THR A 58 28.80 -21.39 -0.79
CA THR A 58 28.32 -20.59 0.36
C THR A 58 27.11 -19.76 -0.08
N LEU A 59 25.91 -20.21 0.25
CA LEU A 59 24.65 -19.47 0.09
C LEU A 59 24.45 -18.65 1.38
N LEU A 60 24.74 -17.36 1.31
CA LEU A 60 24.38 -16.37 2.32
C LEU A 60 23.23 -15.52 1.79
N ASP A 61 22.20 -15.38 2.63
CA ASP A 61 21.00 -14.58 2.41
C ASP A 61 21.31 -13.15 1.96
N LEU A 62 20.76 -12.76 0.81
CA LEU A 62 20.70 -11.38 0.36
C LEU A 62 19.25 -10.89 0.39
N PRO A 63 18.97 -9.71 0.97
CA PRO A 63 17.63 -9.15 0.98
C PRO A 63 17.21 -8.73 -0.42
N CYS A 64 15.96 -9.04 -0.78
CA CYS A 64 15.34 -8.68 -2.05
C CYS A 64 15.42 -7.16 -2.30
N ARG A 65 16.26 -6.78 -3.27
CA ARG A 65 16.33 -5.42 -3.82
C ARG A 65 15.75 -5.46 -5.23
N SER A 66 14.53 -4.99 -5.42
CA SER A 66 13.85 -4.99 -6.72
C SER A 66 14.05 -3.67 -7.47
N HIS A 67 14.89 -3.66 -8.50
CA HIS A 67 14.88 -2.65 -9.58
C HIS A 67 15.04 -3.36 -10.93
N GLY A 68 14.20 -3.00 -11.91
CA GLY A 68 14.37 -3.37 -13.31
C GLY A 68 13.06 -3.59 -14.08
N HIS A 69 12.54 -2.53 -14.69
CA HIS A 69 11.54 -2.61 -15.76
C HIS A 69 12.17 -3.22 -17.03
N THR A 70 11.51 -4.16 -17.69
CA THR A 70 11.17 -4.16 -19.14
C THR A 70 10.48 -5.47 -19.58
N SER A 71 9.50 -5.35 -20.49
CA SER A 71 8.74 -6.39 -21.23
C SER A 71 7.66 -7.17 -20.46
N PHE A 72 6.40 -6.74 -20.58
CA PHE A 72 5.30 -7.10 -19.66
C PHE A 72 4.13 -7.90 -20.28
N LEU A 73 4.34 -8.65 -21.37
CA LEU A 73 3.25 -9.49 -21.93
C LEU A 73 3.62 -10.95 -22.23
N ALA A 74 4.84 -11.42 -21.89
CA ALA A 74 5.31 -12.77 -22.27
C ALA A 74 5.80 -13.66 -21.12
N GLN A 75 5.58 -13.29 -19.85
CA GLN A 75 6.06 -14.04 -18.67
C GLN A 75 4.96 -14.41 -17.67
N TYR A 76 3.75 -14.71 -18.14
CA TYR A 76 2.84 -15.53 -17.35
C TYR A 76 3.13 -16.99 -17.68
N TYR A 77 4.06 -17.58 -16.92
CA TYR A 77 4.26 -19.03 -16.91
C TYR A 77 2.90 -19.74 -16.70
N PRO A 78 2.68 -20.88 -17.36
CA PRO A 78 1.61 -21.77 -16.94
C PRO A 78 1.94 -22.21 -15.50
N LEU A 79 0.98 -22.03 -14.58
CA LEU A 79 0.91 -22.94 -13.45
C LEU A 79 0.86 -24.33 -14.05
N ASP A 80 1.97 -25.07 -13.91
CA ASP A 80 2.05 -26.46 -14.30
C ASP A 80 0.90 -27.19 -13.61
N GLN A 81 -0.15 -27.52 -14.39
CA GLN A 81 -1.37 -28.15 -13.88
C GLN A 81 -1.11 -29.58 -13.38
N ASN A 82 0.13 -30.07 -13.51
CA ASN A 82 0.57 -31.41 -13.14
C ASN A 82 1.51 -31.44 -11.91
N LEU A 83 1.80 -30.31 -11.26
CA LEU A 83 2.44 -30.32 -9.94
C LEU A 83 1.40 -30.72 -8.87
N GLU A 84 1.32 -32.04 -8.74
CA GLU A 84 0.43 -32.91 -7.96
C GLU A 84 0.01 -32.42 -6.56
N PRO A 85 -1.19 -32.82 -6.07
CA PRO A 85 -1.62 -32.72 -4.67
C PRO A 85 -0.62 -33.28 -3.63
N LEU A 86 0.37 -34.07 -4.05
CA LEU A 86 1.45 -34.59 -3.20
C LEU A 86 2.40 -33.51 -2.68
N LEU A 87 2.70 -32.46 -3.47
CA LEU A 87 3.60 -31.38 -3.00
C LEU A 87 2.89 -30.48 -1.99
N ILE A 88 1.59 -30.22 -2.22
CA ILE A 88 0.72 -29.53 -1.24
C ILE A 88 0.56 -30.41 0.01
N ALA A 89 0.51 -31.74 -0.12
CA ALA A 89 0.41 -32.67 1.00
C ALA A 89 1.70 -32.79 1.84
N GLN A 90 2.87 -32.59 1.22
CA GLN A 90 4.15 -32.57 1.93
C GLN A 90 4.41 -31.26 2.69
N ILE A 91 3.88 -30.13 2.20
CA ILE A 91 4.15 -28.81 2.78
C ILE A 91 3.03 -28.37 3.75
N CYS A 92 1.80 -28.86 3.57
CA CYS A 92 0.67 -28.44 4.39
C CYS A 92 0.44 -29.39 5.57
N PRO A 93 0.22 -28.85 6.79
CA PRO A 93 -0.21 -29.68 7.90
C PRO A 93 -1.56 -30.37 7.57
N PRO A 94 -1.81 -31.57 8.12
CA PRO A 94 -2.91 -32.46 7.74
C PRO A 94 -4.30 -31.81 7.81
N ASN A 95 -4.48 -30.79 8.65
CA ASN A 95 -5.72 -30.02 8.75
C ASN A 95 -5.97 -29.14 7.52
N SER A 96 -4.95 -28.54 6.94
CA SER A 96 -5.07 -27.74 5.71
C SER A 96 -5.45 -28.60 4.52
N LEU A 97 -4.88 -29.81 4.42
CA LEU A 97 -5.28 -30.78 3.40
C LEU A 97 -6.73 -31.20 3.56
N ARG A 98 -7.20 -31.41 4.80
CA ARG A 98 -8.63 -31.67 5.05
C ARG A 98 -9.50 -30.50 4.60
N ILE A 99 -9.09 -29.25 4.80
CA ILE A 99 -9.84 -28.09 4.32
C ILE A 99 -9.84 -28.03 2.80
N VAL A 100 -8.68 -28.15 2.15
CA VAL A 100 -8.56 -28.19 0.68
C VAL A 100 -9.42 -29.29 0.09
N LEU A 101 -9.33 -30.51 0.64
CA LEU A 101 -10.10 -31.66 0.18
C LEU A 101 -11.59 -31.48 0.46
N LYS A 102 -11.96 -30.92 1.61
CA LYS A 102 -13.35 -30.57 1.91
C LYS A 102 -13.88 -29.53 0.95
N VAL A 103 -13.15 -28.46 0.67
CA VAL A 103 -13.62 -27.41 -0.25
C VAL A 103 -13.71 -27.97 -1.67
N ARG A 104 -12.74 -28.80 -2.10
CA ARG A 104 -12.76 -29.48 -3.41
C ARG A 104 -13.90 -30.50 -3.54
N ARG A 105 -14.29 -31.16 -2.43
CA ARG A 105 -15.44 -32.08 -2.37
C ARG A 105 -16.76 -31.42 -1.94
N GLY A 106 -16.83 -30.08 -1.90
CA GLY A 106 -18.05 -29.34 -1.58
C GLY A 106 -18.48 -29.34 -0.10
N GLY A 107 -17.62 -29.71 0.84
CA GLY A 107 -17.94 -29.94 2.25
C GLY A 107 -17.22 -29.04 3.26
N LEU A 108 -17.15 -27.72 3.05
CA LEU A 108 -17.03 -26.83 4.22
C LEU A 108 -18.34 -26.95 5.02
N SER A 109 -18.26 -27.06 6.34
CA SER A 109 -19.49 -27.12 7.14
C SER A 109 -20.27 -25.81 6.93
N ALA A 110 -21.60 -25.91 6.87
CA ALA A 110 -22.46 -24.74 6.78
C ALA A 110 -22.16 -23.73 7.90
N LEU A 111 -21.79 -24.22 9.10
CA LEU A 111 -21.35 -23.41 10.23
C LEU A 111 -20.09 -22.61 9.89
N THR A 112 -19.05 -23.24 9.32
CA THR A 112 -17.81 -22.53 8.94
C THR A 112 -18.09 -21.44 7.92
N LEU A 113 -18.89 -21.76 6.90
CA LEU A 113 -19.27 -20.80 5.87
C LEU A 113 -20.09 -19.65 6.45
N THR A 114 -21.01 -19.95 7.35
CA THR A 114 -21.81 -18.95 8.06
C THR A 114 -20.90 -18.03 8.87
N THR A 115 -19.94 -18.55 9.64
CA THR A 115 -18.97 -17.73 10.39
C THR A 115 -18.14 -16.83 9.47
N CYS A 116 -17.69 -17.32 8.31
CA CYS A 116 -16.97 -16.49 7.34
C CYS A 116 -17.88 -15.43 6.66
N LEU A 117 -19.18 -15.70 6.50
CA LEU A 117 -20.16 -14.82 5.85
C LEU A 117 -20.80 -13.81 6.79
N GLU A 118 -20.79 -14.09 8.10
CA GLU A 118 -21.35 -13.29 9.19
C GLU A 118 -20.49 -12.10 9.61
N LEU A 119 -19.42 -11.82 8.87
CA LEU A 119 -18.59 -10.60 9.01
C LEU A 119 -19.33 -9.32 8.56
N ARG A 120 -20.63 -9.21 8.88
CA ARG A 120 -21.49 -8.04 8.66
C ARG A 120 -20.89 -6.77 9.26
N SER A 121 -20.11 -6.90 10.33
CA SER A 121 -19.50 -5.80 11.05
C SER A 121 -18.24 -5.25 10.37
N ASP A 122 -17.69 -5.95 9.39
CA ASP A 122 -16.51 -5.47 8.69
C ASP A 122 -16.93 -4.51 7.56
N PRO A 123 -16.52 -3.23 7.61
CA PRO A 123 -16.88 -2.22 6.62
C PRO A 123 -16.47 -2.60 5.19
N ARG A 124 -15.59 -3.59 5.00
CA ARG A 124 -15.21 -4.04 3.65
C ARG A 124 -16.25 -4.95 3.01
N PHE A 125 -17.04 -5.68 3.80
CA PHE A 125 -18.25 -6.33 3.28
C PHE A 125 -19.39 -5.33 3.04
N THR A 126 -19.25 -4.09 3.51
CA THR A 126 -20.12 -2.98 3.11
C THR A 126 -19.68 -2.34 1.79
N HIS A 127 -18.66 -2.89 1.11
CA HIS A 127 -18.33 -2.47 -0.25
C HIS A 127 -19.59 -2.48 -1.12
N PRO A 128 -19.93 -1.37 -1.80
CA PRO A 128 -21.24 -1.24 -2.45
C PRO A 128 -21.52 -2.35 -3.45
N LEU A 129 -20.49 -2.89 -4.12
CA LEU A 129 -20.68 -4.01 -5.05
C LEU A 129 -21.04 -5.32 -4.37
N ILE A 130 -20.43 -5.62 -3.23
CA ILE A 130 -20.75 -6.85 -2.47
C ILE A 130 -22.20 -6.74 -1.96
N SER A 131 -22.56 -5.57 -1.43
CA SER A 131 -23.91 -5.31 -0.92
C SER A 131 -24.99 -5.34 -2.01
N LYS A 132 -24.64 -4.99 -3.27
CA LYS A 132 -25.55 -5.07 -4.42
C LYS A 132 -25.80 -6.50 -4.90
N THR A 133 -24.89 -7.44 -4.64
CA THR A 133 -25.07 -8.83 -5.06
C THR A 133 -26.06 -9.54 -4.15
N SER A 134 -26.87 -10.45 -4.72
CA SER A 134 -27.71 -11.39 -3.96
C SER A 134 -26.92 -12.53 -3.33
N ILE A 135 -25.58 -12.44 -3.29
CA ILE A 135 -24.68 -13.57 -3.04
C ILE A 135 -24.98 -14.33 -1.74
N ARG A 136 -25.43 -13.63 -0.68
CA ARG A 136 -25.82 -14.27 0.58
C ARG A 136 -27.09 -15.11 0.44
N SER A 137 -28.08 -14.61 -0.30
CA SER A 137 -29.30 -15.35 -0.61
C SER A 137 -28.97 -16.54 -1.50
N ASP A 138 -28.11 -16.34 -2.49
CA ASP A 138 -27.72 -17.38 -3.44
C ASP A 138 -26.94 -18.51 -2.77
N ILE A 139 -26.02 -18.20 -1.85
CA ILE A 139 -25.31 -19.21 -1.06
C ILE A 139 -26.29 -20.02 -0.20
N ARG A 140 -27.31 -19.37 0.38
CA ARG A 140 -28.31 -20.04 1.22
C ARG A 140 -29.25 -20.92 0.38
N SER A 141 -29.65 -20.47 -0.81
CA SER A 141 -30.56 -21.22 -1.68
C SER A 141 -29.93 -22.52 -2.20
N VAL A 142 -28.60 -22.57 -2.33
CA VAL A 142 -27.86 -23.80 -2.67
C VAL A 142 -27.38 -24.58 -1.45
N SER A 143 -27.95 -24.34 -0.26
CA SER A 143 -27.56 -25.02 0.99
C SER A 143 -26.06 -24.99 1.25
N PHE A 144 -25.42 -23.85 0.98
CA PHE A 144 -23.99 -23.61 1.13
C PHE A 144 -23.08 -24.43 0.20
N GLN A 145 -23.63 -25.12 -0.79
CA GLN A 145 -22.88 -25.86 -1.80
C GLN A 145 -22.39 -24.91 -2.90
N LEU A 146 -21.24 -24.27 -2.67
CA LEU A 146 -20.71 -23.21 -3.55
C LEU A 146 -20.54 -23.63 -5.02
N HIS A 147 -20.37 -24.92 -5.31
CA HIS A 147 -20.19 -25.43 -6.68
C HIS A 147 -21.48 -25.37 -7.52
N LEU A 148 -22.65 -25.25 -6.89
CA LEU A 148 -23.94 -25.11 -7.56
C LEU A 148 -24.27 -23.65 -7.93
N LEU A 149 -23.45 -22.69 -7.48
CA LEU A 149 -23.63 -21.28 -7.82
C LEU A 149 -23.22 -21.01 -9.28
N PRO A 150 -23.81 -19.98 -9.92
CA PRO A 150 -23.30 -19.46 -11.19
C PRO A 150 -21.80 -19.15 -11.11
N PRO A 151 -21.01 -19.32 -12.19
CA PRO A 151 -19.55 -19.25 -12.11
C PRO A 151 -19.00 -17.97 -11.47
N GLN A 152 -19.58 -16.81 -11.78
CA GLN A 152 -19.19 -15.50 -11.22
C GLN A 152 -19.53 -15.40 -9.74
N SER A 153 -20.75 -15.79 -9.36
CA SER A 153 -21.20 -15.85 -7.96
C SER A 153 -20.35 -16.83 -7.15
N ARG A 154 -19.96 -17.97 -7.74
CA ARG A 154 -19.06 -18.95 -7.11
C ARG A 154 -17.70 -18.33 -6.80
N VAL A 155 -17.10 -17.59 -7.75
CA VAL A 155 -15.82 -16.89 -7.52
C VAL A 155 -15.96 -15.87 -6.40
N LEU A 156 -17.01 -15.06 -6.40
CA LEU A 156 -17.25 -14.09 -5.34
C LEU A 156 -17.42 -14.77 -3.97
N ALA A 157 -18.21 -15.86 -3.91
CA ALA A 157 -18.38 -16.63 -2.68
C ALA A 157 -17.05 -17.19 -2.17
N LEU A 158 -16.21 -17.76 -3.05
CA LEU A 158 -14.88 -18.23 -2.69
C LEU A 158 -13.98 -17.10 -2.19
N CYS A 159 -14.01 -15.93 -2.81
CA CYS A 159 -13.26 -14.75 -2.36
C CYS A 159 -13.71 -14.30 -0.96
N ILE A 160 -15.04 -14.25 -0.71
CA ILE A 160 -15.61 -13.90 0.58
C ILE A 160 -15.20 -14.91 1.66
N VAL A 161 -15.25 -16.22 1.35
CA VAL A 161 -14.87 -17.28 2.28
C VAL A 161 -13.38 -17.27 2.57
N ALA A 162 -12.54 -17.09 1.54
CA ALA A 162 -11.09 -16.95 1.70
C ALA A 162 -10.77 -15.73 2.56
N TYR A 163 -11.36 -14.58 2.27
CA TYR A 163 -11.15 -13.37 3.06
C TYR A 163 -11.66 -13.53 4.50
N GLY A 164 -12.86 -14.08 4.67
CA GLY A 164 -13.48 -14.30 5.96
C GLY A 164 -12.73 -15.30 6.83
N SER A 165 -11.97 -16.21 6.21
CA SER A 165 -11.13 -17.16 6.94
C SER A 165 -10.07 -16.46 7.79
N LEU A 166 -9.58 -15.27 7.40
CA LEU A 166 -8.63 -14.44 8.17
C LEU A 166 -9.15 -13.98 9.54
N TRP A 167 -10.44 -14.20 9.81
CA TRP A 167 -11.12 -13.72 11.01
C TRP A 167 -11.78 -14.83 11.80
N SER A 168 -12.05 -15.94 11.12
CA SER A 168 -12.81 -17.05 11.67
C SER A 168 -12.13 -17.64 12.88
N PHE A 169 -12.83 -17.63 14.01
CA PHE A 169 -12.44 -18.35 15.23
C PHE A 169 -12.85 -19.82 15.19
N HIS A 170 -13.51 -20.28 14.11
CA HIS A 170 -13.94 -21.66 13.97
C HIS A 170 -12.71 -22.59 13.84
N THR A 171 -12.70 -23.66 14.63
CA THR A 171 -11.57 -24.61 14.74
C THR A 171 -11.20 -25.27 13.41
N SER A 172 -12.15 -25.42 12.49
CA SER A 172 -11.85 -25.97 11.16
C SER A 172 -11.01 -25.04 10.29
N VAL A 173 -10.95 -23.74 10.58
CA VAL A 173 -10.13 -22.75 9.86
C VAL A 173 -8.89 -22.43 10.68
N LEU A 174 -9.06 -22.20 11.97
CA LEU A 174 -8.00 -21.82 12.88
C LEU A 174 -7.05 -22.99 13.21
N GLY A 175 -7.53 -24.23 13.15
CA GLY A 175 -6.79 -25.42 13.57
C GLY A 175 -6.92 -25.71 15.07
N ASN A 176 -6.16 -26.70 15.54
CA ASN A 176 -6.21 -27.19 16.92
C ASN A 176 -5.45 -26.25 17.88
N GLY A 177 -5.96 -26.09 19.11
CA GLY A 177 -5.35 -25.33 20.21
C GLY A 177 -6.25 -24.19 20.70
N PRO A 178 -5.75 -23.29 21.57
CA PRO A 178 -6.53 -22.21 22.15
C PRO A 178 -7.19 -21.33 21.08
N HIS A 179 -8.45 -20.96 21.25
CA HIS A 179 -9.18 -20.09 20.35
C HIS A 179 -10.23 -19.29 21.11
N PRO A 180 -10.60 -18.09 20.64
CA PRO A 180 -11.68 -17.35 21.25
C PRO A 180 -13.01 -18.02 20.92
N GLU A 181 -13.98 -17.93 21.83
CA GLU A 181 -15.37 -18.34 21.55
C GLU A 181 -16.14 -17.26 20.81
N SER A 182 -15.73 -15.99 20.97
CA SER A 182 -16.30 -14.85 20.27
C SER A 182 -15.29 -13.72 20.13
N PHE A 183 -15.59 -12.74 19.27
CA PHE A 183 -14.78 -11.52 19.17
C PHE A 183 -14.84 -10.62 20.43
N LEU A 184 -15.74 -10.91 21.37
CA LEU A 184 -15.89 -10.20 22.64
C LEU A 184 -15.06 -10.83 23.77
N ASP A 185 -14.31 -11.89 23.49
CA ASP A 185 -13.45 -12.57 24.46
C ASP A 185 -12.21 -11.70 24.81
N HIS A 186 -12.43 -10.73 25.71
CA HIS A 186 -11.40 -9.80 26.13
C HIS A 186 -10.23 -10.49 26.84
N ALA A 187 -10.48 -11.62 27.51
CA ALA A 187 -9.44 -12.38 28.21
C ALA A 187 -8.48 -13.01 27.19
N PHE A 188 -9.03 -13.67 26.16
CA PHE A 188 -8.23 -14.23 25.08
C PHE A 188 -7.43 -13.15 24.33
N PHE A 189 -8.08 -12.04 23.95
CA PHE A 189 -7.39 -10.98 23.20
C PHE A 189 -6.44 -10.11 24.05
N ALA A 190 -6.49 -10.23 25.37
CA ALA A 190 -5.46 -9.68 26.26
C ALA A 190 -4.17 -10.52 26.22
N SER A 191 -4.27 -11.83 25.94
CA SER A 191 -3.14 -12.75 25.78
C SER A 191 -2.46 -12.57 24.42
N ARG A 192 -1.56 -11.59 24.33
CA ARG A 192 -0.97 -11.17 23.05
C ARG A 192 -0.08 -12.22 22.37
N GLN A 193 0.49 -13.16 23.13
CA GLN A 193 1.35 -14.21 22.59
C GLN A 193 0.54 -15.28 21.84
N GLU A 194 -0.64 -15.63 22.36
CA GLU A 194 -1.52 -16.63 21.75
C GLU A 194 -2.08 -16.14 20.40
N LEU A 195 -2.21 -14.83 20.21
CA LEU A 195 -2.66 -14.23 18.95
C LEU A 195 -1.71 -14.53 17.80
N LEU A 196 -0.39 -14.42 18.00
CA LEU A 196 0.60 -14.73 16.97
C LEU A 196 0.48 -16.18 16.47
N HIS A 197 0.24 -17.13 17.38
CA HIS A 197 0.04 -18.54 17.04
C HIS A 197 -1.29 -18.80 16.33
N CYS A 198 -2.30 -17.94 16.50
CA CYS A 198 -3.55 -18.05 15.74
C CYS A 198 -3.34 -17.79 14.25
N GLY A 199 -2.61 -16.72 13.90
CA GLY A 199 -2.28 -16.40 12.52
C GLY A 199 -1.52 -17.53 11.83
N VAL A 200 -0.48 -18.05 12.49
CA VAL A 200 0.34 -19.17 11.97
C VAL A 200 -0.52 -20.40 11.68
N ARG A 201 -1.35 -20.83 12.63
CA ARG A 201 -2.17 -22.05 12.46
C ARG A 201 -3.24 -21.90 11.38
N ARG A 202 -3.79 -20.69 11.22
CA ARG A 202 -4.80 -20.37 10.20
C ARG A 202 -4.20 -20.20 8.80
N ALA A 203 -2.95 -19.74 8.69
CA ALA A 203 -2.34 -19.36 7.41
C ALA A 203 -2.44 -20.43 6.32
N PRO A 204 -2.23 -21.74 6.59
CA PRO A 204 -2.40 -22.78 5.58
C PRO A 204 -3.83 -22.87 5.03
N ALA A 205 -4.84 -22.77 5.90
CA ALA A 205 -6.25 -22.79 5.50
C ALA A 205 -6.60 -21.59 4.62
N TYR A 206 -6.17 -20.39 5.03
CA TYR A 206 -6.36 -19.16 4.27
C TYR A 206 -5.69 -19.24 2.88
N ARG A 207 -4.41 -19.63 2.81
CA ARG A 207 -3.66 -19.77 1.55
C ARG A 207 -4.34 -20.74 0.60
N ALA A 208 -4.81 -21.88 1.11
CA ALA A 208 -5.58 -22.86 0.35
C ALA A 208 -6.87 -22.27 -0.25
N LEU A 209 -7.70 -21.62 0.59
CA LEU A 209 -8.95 -21.01 0.16
C LEU A 209 -8.72 -19.90 -0.87
N ARG A 210 -7.69 -19.08 -0.65
CA ARG A 210 -7.29 -18.01 -1.57
C ARG A 210 -6.81 -18.56 -2.90
N ALA A 211 -5.95 -19.59 -2.90
CA ALA A 211 -5.48 -20.22 -4.14
C ALA A 211 -6.65 -20.79 -4.95
N GLN A 212 -7.65 -21.37 -4.28
CA GLN A 212 -8.87 -21.84 -4.94
C GLN A 212 -9.72 -20.70 -5.51
N ALA A 213 -9.86 -19.59 -4.77
CA ALA A 213 -10.57 -18.40 -5.27
C ALA A 213 -9.86 -17.79 -6.49
N GLN A 214 -8.54 -17.67 -6.46
CA GLN A 214 -7.72 -17.21 -7.58
C GLN A 214 -7.86 -18.13 -8.80
N LYS A 215 -7.73 -19.45 -8.60
CA LYS A 215 -7.90 -20.44 -9.67
C LYS A 215 -9.27 -20.30 -10.33
N ALA A 216 -10.34 -20.27 -9.53
CA ALA A 216 -11.69 -20.12 -10.05
C ALA A 216 -11.90 -18.79 -10.80
N ALA A 217 -11.28 -17.70 -10.32
CA ALA A 217 -11.32 -16.40 -11.00
C ALA A 217 -10.62 -16.44 -12.37
N TRP A 218 -9.48 -17.12 -12.46
CA TRP A 218 -8.76 -17.31 -13.73
C TRP A 218 -9.55 -18.16 -14.72
N GLU A 219 -10.11 -19.28 -14.28
CA GLU A 219 -10.89 -20.20 -15.12
C GLU A 219 -12.07 -19.51 -15.81
N ILE A 220 -12.73 -18.57 -15.12
CA ILE A 220 -13.89 -17.85 -15.68
C ILE A 220 -13.51 -16.57 -16.43
N GLY A 221 -12.21 -16.21 -16.47
CA GLY A 221 -11.76 -14.95 -17.06
C GLY A 221 -12.26 -13.71 -16.30
N ALA A 222 -12.29 -13.74 -14.96
CA ALA A 222 -12.86 -12.68 -14.11
C ALA A 222 -12.23 -11.29 -14.34
N ILE A 223 -10.98 -11.24 -14.80
CA ILE A 223 -10.29 -9.98 -15.16
C ILE A 223 -10.87 -9.34 -16.43
N LEU A 224 -11.38 -10.15 -17.36
CA LEU A 224 -11.76 -9.71 -18.71
C LEU A 224 -13.25 -9.42 -18.84
N VAL A 225 -14.09 -10.12 -18.07
CA VAL A 225 -15.55 -10.03 -18.17
C VAL A 225 -16.11 -9.10 -17.08
N PRO A 226 -16.60 -7.89 -17.41
CA PRO A 226 -17.13 -6.97 -16.42
C PRO A 226 -18.50 -7.44 -15.91
N SER A 227 -18.60 -7.63 -14.60
CA SER A 227 -19.84 -7.83 -13.86
C SER A 227 -19.69 -7.31 -12.43
N ASN A 228 -20.79 -7.12 -11.69
CA ASN A 228 -20.72 -6.68 -10.29
C ASN A 228 -19.94 -7.69 -9.44
N GLU A 229 -20.17 -8.98 -9.68
CA GLU A 229 -19.53 -10.11 -9.01
C GLU A 229 -18.04 -10.18 -9.33
N ASN A 230 -17.65 -10.03 -10.60
CA ASN A 230 -16.25 -10.06 -11.01
C ASN A 230 -15.49 -8.83 -10.50
N ALA A 231 -16.12 -7.64 -10.52
CA ALA A 231 -15.55 -6.44 -9.93
C ALA A 231 -15.35 -6.60 -8.41
N ALA A 232 -16.37 -7.07 -7.68
CA ALA A 232 -16.26 -7.35 -6.26
C ALA A 232 -15.19 -8.42 -5.94
N SER A 233 -15.09 -9.46 -6.78
CA SER A 233 -14.07 -10.50 -6.66
C SER A 233 -12.66 -9.95 -6.87
N CYS A 234 -12.45 -9.13 -7.91
CA CYS A 234 -11.16 -8.48 -8.16
C CYS A 234 -10.75 -7.56 -7.00
N TYR A 235 -11.70 -6.81 -6.42
CA TYR A 235 -11.46 -6.01 -5.23
C TYR A 235 -10.98 -6.87 -4.03
N LEU A 236 -11.67 -7.96 -3.72
CA LEU A 236 -11.30 -8.85 -2.61
C LEU A 236 -9.96 -9.58 -2.87
N LEU A 237 -9.69 -9.98 -4.11
CA LEU A 237 -8.43 -10.62 -4.50
C LEU A 237 -7.26 -9.66 -4.38
N ASP A 238 -7.44 -8.40 -4.79
CA ASP A 238 -6.43 -7.36 -4.61
C ASP A 238 -6.18 -7.07 -3.12
N LEU A 239 -7.25 -7.02 -2.32
CA LEU A 239 -7.15 -6.84 -0.87
C LEU A 239 -6.42 -8.01 -0.19
N MET A 240 -6.69 -9.25 -0.58
CA MET A 240 -5.95 -10.42 -0.11
C MET A 240 -4.49 -10.40 -0.55
N ASN A 241 -4.20 -9.92 -1.77
CA ASN A 241 -2.84 -9.75 -2.25
C ASN A 241 -2.05 -8.74 -1.41
N GLN A 242 -2.67 -7.64 -0.99
CA GLN A 242 -2.04 -6.64 -0.12
C GLN A 242 -1.75 -7.16 1.30
N ASN A 243 -2.41 -8.23 1.74
CA ASN A 243 -2.17 -8.82 3.06
C ASN A 243 -0.90 -9.67 3.11
N ASP A 244 -0.35 -10.06 1.96
CA ASP A 244 0.94 -10.73 1.93
C ASP A 244 2.03 -9.69 2.19
N LEU A 245 2.86 -9.92 3.19
CA LEU A 245 3.98 -9.02 3.51
C LEU A 245 4.99 -8.87 2.36
N CYS A 246 4.96 -9.80 1.39
CA CYS A 246 5.85 -9.85 0.23
C CYS A 246 5.14 -9.54 -1.10
N SER A 247 4.04 -8.78 -1.12
CA SER A 247 3.30 -8.54 -2.37
C SER A 247 4.22 -7.99 -3.47
N SER A 248 4.12 -8.59 -4.66
CA SER A 248 4.72 -8.08 -5.88
C SER A 248 4.25 -6.65 -6.16
N SER A 249 5.10 -5.84 -6.80
CA SER A 249 4.76 -4.48 -7.24
C SER A 249 3.57 -4.42 -8.21
N THR A 250 3.23 -5.56 -8.84
CA THR A 250 2.15 -5.66 -9.81
C THR A 250 0.81 -5.93 -9.11
N ARG A 251 -0.20 -5.11 -9.42
CA ARG A 251 -1.56 -5.21 -8.85
C ARG A 251 -2.60 -5.46 -9.95
N PRO A 252 -2.58 -6.63 -10.62
CA PRO A 252 -3.47 -6.90 -11.75
C PRO A 252 -4.94 -6.85 -11.36
N TRP A 253 -5.29 -7.33 -10.15
CA TRP A 253 -6.66 -7.32 -9.64
C TRP A 253 -7.17 -5.91 -9.36
N ALA A 254 -6.35 -4.98 -8.86
CA ALA A 254 -6.73 -3.57 -8.74
C ALA A 254 -7.02 -2.95 -10.11
N THR A 255 -6.14 -3.18 -11.09
CA THR A 255 -6.32 -2.68 -12.46
C THR A 255 -7.61 -3.22 -13.08
N ALA A 256 -7.87 -4.52 -12.95
CA ALA A 256 -9.08 -5.18 -13.42
C ALA A 256 -10.33 -4.61 -12.73
N TYR A 257 -10.29 -4.44 -11.41
CA TYR A 257 -11.36 -3.82 -10.64
C TYR A 257 -11.71 -2.44 -11.19
N PHE A 258 -10.74 -1.54 -11.35
CA PHE A 258 -11.01 -0.20 -11.89
C PHE A 258 -11.51 -0.23 -13.34
N ALA A 259 -11.04 -1.16 -14.17
CA ALA A 259 -11.56 -1.35 -15.52
C ALA A 259 -13.05 -1.74 -15.49
N HIS A 260 -13.43 -2.68 -14.61
CA HIS A 260 -14.82 -3.09 -14.44
C HIS A 260 -15.69 -1.95 -13.91
N ILE A 261 -15.23 -1.18 -12.92
CA ILE A 261 -15.95 0.01 -12.44
C ILE A 261 -16.25 0.97 -13.58
N ARG A 262 -15.29 1.25 -14.46
CA ARG A 262 -15.48 2.17 -15.59
C ARG A 262 -16.54 1.67 -16.57
N VAL A 263 -16.59 0.36 -16.83
CA VAL A 263 -17.60 -0.24 -17.72
C VAL A 263 -18.99 -0.27 -17.07
N LEU A 264 -19.07 -0.54 -15.76
CA LEU A 264 -20.34 -0.69 -15.05
C LEU A 264 -20.95 0.65 -14.63
N ALA A 265 -20.14 1.68 -14.39
CA ALA A 265 -20.59 2.97 -13.87
C ALA A 265 -21.73 3.63 -14.69
N PRO A 266 -21.72 3.65 -16.04
CA PRO A 266 -22.83 4.19 -16.82
C PRO A 266 -24.18 3.51 -16.51
N SER A 267 -24.18 2.18 -16.35
CA SER A 267 -25.40 1.42 -16.05
C SER A 267 -25.95 1.74 -14.65
N TRP A 268 -25.08 1.92 -13.66
CA TRP A 268 -25.48 2.32 -12.31
C TRP A 268 -26.05 3.73 -12.28
N TRP A 269 -25.46 4.64 -13.06
CA TRP A 269 -25.95 6.00 -13.19
C TRP A 269 -27.35 6.03 -13.81
N ALA A 270 -27.57 5.29 -14.90
CA ALA A 270 -28.88 5.20 -15.55
C ALA A 270 -29.96 4.67 -14.59
N LEU A 271 -29.66 3.64 -13.79
CA LEU A 271 -30.58 3.10 -12.78
C LEU A 271 -30.93 4.13 -11.68
N SER A 272 -29.97 4.97 -11.29
CA SER A 272 -30.17 6.00 -10.26
C SER A 272 -31.07 7.16 -10.69
N GLN A 273 -31.31 7.33 -12.00
CA GLN A 273 -32.15 8.41 -12.53
C GLN A 273 -33.62 8.02 -12.72
N THR A 274 -33.99 6.77 -12.43
CA THR A 274 -35.37 6.33 -12.57
C THR A 274 -36.26 6.99 -11.50
N PRO A 275 -37.41 7.60 -11.86
CA PRO A 275 -38.22 8.42 -10.95
C PRO A 275 -38.88 7.64 -9.79
N PHE A 276 -38.83 6.31 -9.81
CA PHE A 276 -39.23 5.42 -8.70
C PHE A 276 -38.03 5.03 -7.82
N GLY A 277 -37.02 5.91 -7.73
CA GLY A 277 -35.65 5.63 -7.32
C GLY A 277 -35.50 4.74 -6.08
N PHE A 278 -34.83 3.60 -6.28
CA PHE A 278 -34.23 2.77 -5.24
C PHE A 278 -33.47 3.66 -4.24
N SER A 279 -34.00 3.82 -3.04
CA SER A 279 -33.41 4.57 -1.91
C SER A 279 -32.09 3.99 -1.37
N GLY A 280 -31.55 2.94 -2.00
CA GLY A 280 -30.38 2.20 -1.54
C GLY A 280 -29.04 2.58 -2.20
N PHE A 281 -29.00 3.51 -3.16
CA PHE A 281 -27.72 3.92 -3.74
C PHE A 281 -27.03 4.97 -2.86
N PRO A 282 -25.83 4.70 -2.31
CA PRO A 282 -24.99 5.78 -1.81
C PRO A 282 -24.71 6.70 -2.99
N ARG A 283 -25.08 7.98 -2.88
CA ARG A 283 -24.76 8.99 -3.88
C ARG A 283 -23.23 9.06 -3.95
N TRP A 284 -22.62 8.50 -4.99
CA TRP A 284 -21.18 8.55 -5.21
C TRP A 284 -20.80 9.99 -5.60
N THR A 285 -20.62 10.88 -4.62
CA THR A 285 -20.31 12.30 -4.86
C THR A 285 -18.81 12.57 -4.99
N GLY A 286 -17.96 11.55 -5.18
CA GLY A 286 -16.51 11.65 -4.98
C GLY A 286 -15.60 11.56 -6.21
N ALA A 287 -16.09 11.34 -7.43
CA ALA A 287 -15.22 11.28 -8.61
C ALA A 287 -15.25 12.62 -9.37
N PRO A 288 -14.12 13.34 -9.49
CA PRO A 288 -14.03 14.45 -10.43
C PRO A 288 -14.09 13.88 -11.84
N TYR A 289 -15.24 14.07 -12.49
CA TYR A 289 -15.40 13.80 -13.91
C TYR A 289 -14.53 14.81 -14.67
N VAL A 290 -13.31 14.39 -15.06
CA VAL A 290 -12.56 15.11 -16.09
C VAL A 290 -13.22 14.77 -17.42
N GLY A 291 -14.06 15.69 -17.88
CA GLY A 291 -14.81 15.54 -19.13
C GLY A 291 -13.87 15.31 -20.32
N MET A 292 -13.86 14.10 -20.85
CA MET A 292 -13.50 13.87 -22.25
C MET A 292 -14.70 14.32 -23.09
N SER A 293 -14.74 15.61 -23.42
CA SER A 293 -15.61 16.10 -24.48
C SER A 293 -15.18 15.48 -25.79
N ARG A 294 -16.11 14.76 -26.45
CA ARG A 294 -16.00 14.39 -27.85
C ARG A 294 -15.77 15.66 -28.67
N VAL A 295 -14.65 15.70 -29.38
CA VAL A 295 -14.44 16.64 -30.48
C VAL A 295 -15.38 16.20 -31.60
N GLY A 296 -16.54 16.84 -31.66
CA GLY A 296 -17.39 16.85 -32.84
C GLY A 296 -17.04 18.09 -33.66
N GLU A 297 -16.58 17.86 -34.88
CA GLU A 297 -16.44 18.87 -35.92
C GLU A 297 -17.78 19.59 -36.11
N ASN A 298 -17.75 20.92 -36.04
CA ASN A 298 -18.65 21.76 -36.80
C ASN A 298 -18.00 23.13 -36.99
N SER A 299 -17.59 23.36 -38.23
CA SER A 299 -17.28 24.65 -38.83
C SER A 299 -18.55 25.49 -38.85
N ASP A 300 -18.50 26.73 -38.34
CA ASP A 300 -18.79 27.94 -39.13
C ASP A 300 -18.95 29.21 -38.26
N ALA A 301 -18.38 30.30 -38.81
CA ALA A 301 -18.75 31.72 -38.70
C ALA A 301 -18.61 32.49 -37.37
N ILE A 302 -17.46 33.18 -37.26
CA ILE A 302 -17.29 34.65 -37.18
C ILE A 302 -18.36 35.47 -36.42
N ASN A 303 -17.98 36.06 -35.28
CA ASN A 303 -17.92 37.53 -35.14
C ASN A 303 -17.23 37.95 -33.83
N GLY A 304 -16.35 38.94 -33.96
CA GLY A 304 -15.47 39.42 -32.89
C GLY A 304 -16.12 40.42 -31.94
N THR A 305 -15.44 40.63 -30.82
CA THR A 305 -15.35 41.93 -30.12
C THR A 305 -14.19 41.85 -29.13
N SER A 306 -13.11 42.58 -29.44
CA SER A 306 -12.02 42.88 -28.52
C SER A 306 -12.53 43.80 -27.41
N ARG A 307 -12.42 43.37 -26.15
CA ARG A 307 -12.39 44.27 -24.99
C ARG A 307 -10.99 44.26 -24.39
N ALA A 308 -10.37 45.43 -24.43
CA ALA A 308 -9.12 45.75 -23.77
C ALA A 308 -9.27 45.56 -22.25
N LEU A 309 -8.32 44.86 -21.65
CA LEU A 309 -8.15 44.76 -20.21
C LEU A 309 -7.15 45.84 -19.77
N ASP A 310 -7.57 46.68 -18.83
CA ASP A 310 -6.74 47.67 -18.15
C ASP A 310 -5.60 47.01 -17.35
N PRO A 311 -4.46 47.70 -17.16
CA PRO A 311 -3.29 47.16 -16.51
C PRO A 311 -3.38 47.19 -14.97
N TYR A 312 -2.93 46.11 -14.35
CA TYR A 312 -2.69 45.99 -12.90
C TYR A 312 -1.69 47.05 -12.40
N PRO A 313 -1.90 47.66 -11.21
CA PRO A 313 -0.92 48.54 -10.60
C PRO A 313 0.22 47.75 -9.93
N LYS A 314 1.45 48.25 -10.11
CA LYS A 314 2.67 47.80 -9.43
C LYS A 314 2.60 48.13 -7.92
N PRO A 315 3.07 47.25 -7.03
CA PRO A 315 3.27 47.62 -5.62
C PRO A 315 4.58 48.40 -5.47
N THR A 316 4.47 49.61 -4.94
CA THR A 316 5.60 50.42 -4.49
C THR A 316 6.12 49.93 -3.15
N SER A 317 7.44 49.76 -3.10
CA SER A 317 8.23 49.55 -1.90
C SER A 317 8.34 50.86 -1.10
N SER A 318 8.18 50.77 0.22
CA SER A 318 8.99 51.46 1.24
C SER A 318 8.24 51.49 2.58
N ALA A 319 8.80 50.82 3.59
CA ALA A 319 8.77 51.27 4.98
C ALA A 319 9.59 50.29 5.83
N SER A 320 10.88 50.63 6.01
CA SER A 320 11.67 50.18 7.14
C SER A 320 11.01 50.64 8.44
N SER A 321 10.73 49.72 9.36
CA SER A 321 10.54 50.06 10.77
C SER A 321 11.09 48.94 11.67
N THR A 322 12.23 49.27 12.26
CA THR A 322 12.70 48.92 13.61
C THR A 322 11.83 47.94 14.42
N LEU A 323 12.28 46.69 14.48
CA LEU A 323 11.78 45.66 15.39
C LEU A 323 12.36 45.87 16.79
N SER A 324 11.65 46.62 17.64
CA SER A 324 11.91 46.66 19.08
C SER A 324 11.24 45.44 19.72
N GLN A 325 12.06 44.53 20.26
CA GLN A 325 11.63 43.41 21.10
C GLN A 325 10.86 43.94 22.32
N ARG A 326 9.53 43.81 22.30
CA ARG A 326 8.71 43.85 23.51
C ARG A 326 8.41 42.42 23.94
N CYS A 327 8.92 42.07 25.11
CA CYS A 327 8.51 40.89 25.87
C CYS A 327 6.99 40.91 26.07
N ILE A 328 6.31 39.89 25.55
CA ILE A 328 4.90 39.61 25.88
C ILE A 328 4.90 38.71 27.11
N PRO A 329 4.33 39.14 28.25
CA PRO A 329 4.18 38.27 29.40
C PRO A 329 3.03 37.29 29.16
N SER A 330 3.35 36.01 29.02
CA SER A 330 2.39 34.90 29.03
C SER A 330 1.79 34.75 30.42
N SER A 331 0.73 35.51 30.71
CA SER A 331 -0.08 35.38 31.92
C SER A 331 -1.54 35.09 31.59
N ARG A 332 -1.90 33.82 31.82
CA ARG A 332 -3.19 33.30 32.32
C ARG A 332 -4.38 34.26 32.30
N TYR A 333 -5.25 34.11 31.30
CA TYR A 333 -6.70 34.26 31.45
C TYR A 333 -7.41 33.33 30.47
N CYS A 334 -7.52 32.04 30.80
CA CYS A 334 -8.54 31.19 30.20
C CYS A 334 -9.84 31.47 30.95
N SER A 335 -10.74 32.22 30.33
CA SER A 335 -12.09 32.46 30.83
C SER A 335 -12.85 31.13 30.88
N PRO A 336 -13.45 30.72 32.02
CA PRO A 336 -14.08 29.40 32.19
C PRO A 336 -15.44 29.25 31.48
N THR A 337 -15.83 30.20 30.63
CA THR A 337 -17.16 30.26 30.02
C THR A 337 -17.17 30.07 28.50
N SER A 338 -16.02 29.74 27.87
CA SER A 338 -16.05 29.36 26.46
C SER A 338 -16.81 28.03 26.32
N PRO A 339 -17.93 27.97 25.58
CA PRO A 339 -18.60 26.71 25.31
C PRO A 339 -17.58 25.76 24.68
N ARG A 340 -17.41 24.57 25.28
CA ARG A 340 -16.59 23.52 24.69
C ARG A 340 -17.11 23.31 23.26
N PRO A 341 -16.24 23.34 22.23
CA PRO A 341 -16.68 23.00 20.89
C PRO A 341 -17.36 21.62 20.95
N PRO A 342 -18.49 21.44 20.25
CA PRO A 342 -19.18 20.15 20.24
C PRO A 342 -18.16 19.08 19.83
N PRO A 343 -18.18 17.89 20.48
CA PRO A 343 -17.24 16.84 20.16
C PRO A 343 -17.33 16.57 18.66
N ILE A 344 -16.23 16.78 17.94
CA ILE A 344 -16.09 16.32 16.56
C ILE A 344 -16.50 14.85 16.59
N PRO A 345 -17.41 14.39 15.72
CA PRO A 345 -17.77 12.97 15.69
C PRO A 345 -16.48 12.17 15.56
N GLY A 346 -16.22 11.26 16.50
CA GLY A 346 -14.92 10.60 16.63
C GLY A 346 -14.44 9.91 15.35
N SER A 347 -15.36 9.57 14.44
CA SER A 347 -15.06 9.06 13.10
C SER A 347 -14.35 10.05 12.19
N ALA A 348 -14.70 11.35 12.20
CA ALA A 348 -14.06 12.36 11.35
C ALA A 348 -12.62 12.65 11.79
N ALA A 349 -12.41 12.78 13.11
CA ALA A 349 -11.07 12.91 13.68
C ALA A 349 -10.20 11.69 13.32
N TYR A 350 -10.75 10.49 13.42
CA TYR A 350 -10.05 9.26 13.04
C TYR A 350 -9.67 9.23 11.55
N VAL A 351 -10.60 9.52 10.65
CA VAL A 351 -10.33 9.57 9.20
C VAL A 351 -9.23 10.59 8.89
N LEU A 352 -9.26 11.76 9.54
CA LEU A 352 -8.21 12.77 9.37
C LEU A 352 -6.86 12.30 9.91
N THR A 353 -6.81 11.65 11.08
CA THR A 353 -5.58 11.06 11.63
C THR A 353 -5.02 10.00 10.70
N LEU A 354 -5.86 9.10 10.18
CA LEU A 354 -5.43 8.10 9.20
C LEU A 354 -4.94 8.72 7.90
N ALA A 355 -5.68 9.69 7.34
CA ALA A 355 -5.28 10.36 6.11
C ALA A 355 -3.95 11.10 6.28
N PHE A 356 -3.79 11.83 7.38
CA PHE A 356 -2.55 12.51 7.73
C PHE A 356 -1.40 11.50 7.89
N SER A 357 -1.57 10.48 8.74
CA SER A 357 -0.53 9.48 8.97
C SER A 357 -0.18 8.65 7.71
N GLY A 358 -1.15 8.43 6.82
CA GLY A 358 -0.95 7.72 5.56
C GLY A 358 -0.21 8.54 4.51
N LEU A 359 -0.13 9.87 4.66
CA LEU A 359 0.60 10.76 3.74
C LEU A 359 1.98 11.14 4.27
N VAL A 360 2.08 11.43 5.57
CA VAL A 360 3.29 11.99 6.18
C VAL A 360 4.49 11.05 6.08
N LEU A 361 4.32 9.78 6.46
CA LEU A 361 5.44 8.83 6.47
C LEU A 361 5.94 8.51 5.04
N PRO A 362 5.07 8.23 4.04
CA PRO A 362 5.52 8.08 2.67
C PRO A 362 6.19 9.34 2.10
N PHE A 363 5.66 10.53 2.42
CA PHE A 363 6.29 11.79 2.01
C PHE A 363 7.70 11.94 2.59
N TYR A 364 7.87 11.65 3.88
CA TYR A 364 9.19 11.65 4.51
C TYR A 364 10.15 10.64 3.88
N ARG A 365 9.72 9.39 3.67
CA ARG A 365 10.54 8.35 3.04
C ARG A 365 10.94 8.70 1.61
N GLU A 366 10.05 9.31 0.84
CA GLU A 366 10.35 9.82 -0.52
C GLU A 366 11.38 10.96 -0.48
N LEU A 367 11.29 11.86 0.51
CA LEU A 367 12.31 12.88 0.70
C LEU A 367 13.66 12.23 1.03
N GLN A 368 13.74 11.35 2.03
CA GLN A 368 14.99 10.64 2.34
C GLN A 368 15.57 9.91 1.12
N TYR A 369 14.73 9.24 0.33
CA TYR A 369 15.15 8.58 -0.89
C TYR A 369 15.83 9.56 -1.86
N ARG A 370 15.20 10.71 -2.13
CA ARG A 370 15.77 11.74 -3.01
C ARG A 370 17.03 12.40 -2.44
N GLU A 371 17.12 12.59 -1.12
CA GLU A 371 18.32 13.13 -0.48
C GLU A 371 19.51 12.19 -0.71
N ASN A 372 19.30 10.89 -0.53
CA ASN A 372 20.33 9.87 -0.69
C ASN A 372 20.75 9.66 -2.16
N HIS A 373 19.91 10.02 -3.13
CA HIS A 373 20.19 9.88 -4.56
C HIS A 373 20.54 11.20 -5.26
N SER A 374 20.62 12.31 -4.53
CA SER A 374 21.02 13.61 -5.08
C SER A 374 22.56 13.71 -5.13
N MET A 375 23.12 13.71 -6.35
CA MET A 375 24.56 13.57 -6.59
C MET A 375 25.40 14.83 -6.34
N ASP A 376 24.81 16.03 -6.34
CA ASP A 376 25.60 17.26 -6.29
C ASP A 376 25.37 18.05 -4.99
N ASP A 377 26.47 18.50 -4.36
CA ASP A 377 26.46 19.35 -3.15
C ASP A 377 26.07 20.81 -3.46
N THR A 378 24.87 20.95 -4.01
CA THR A 378 24.31 22.23 -4.46
C THR A 378 23.60 22.95 -3.32
N PRO A 379 23.38 24.28 -3.43
CA PRO A 379 22.46 25.00 -2.54
C PRO A 379 21.07 24.35 -2.46
N GLN A 380 20.67 23.61 -3.49
CA GLN A 380 19.44 22.82 -3.52
C GLN A 380 19.48 21.64 -2.54
N LYS A 381 20.63 20.95 -2.38
CA LYS A 381 20.82 19.88 -1.39
C LYS A 381 20.64 20.40 0.04
N LYS A 382 21.17 21.59 0.36
CA LYS A 382 20.96 22.23 1.68
C LYS A 382 19.49 22.52 1.97
N ARG A 383 18.76 23.06 1.00
CA ARG A 383 17.31 23.29 1.13
C ARG A 383 16.54 21.98 1.28
N PHE A 384 16.96 20.95 0.56
CA PHE A 384 16.34 19.64 0.59
C PHE A 384 16.54 18.94 1.94
N ARG A 385 17.74 19.04 2.52
CA ARG A 385 18.01 18.56 3.89
C ARG A 385 17.14 19.24 4.93
N LEU A 386 17.01 20.57 4.87
CA LEU A 386 16.11 21.31 5.78
C LEU A 386 14.65 20.82 5.65
N LEU A 387 14.19 20.57 4.43
CA LEU A 387 12.85 20.02 4.20
C LEU A 387 12.71 18.59 4.75
N CYS A 388 13.76 17.76 4.63
CA CYS A 388 13.82 16.42 5.18
C CYS A 388 13.75 16.44 6.72
N GLU A 389 14.47 17.36 7.37
CA GLU A 389 14.42 17.59 8.82
C GLU A 389 13.01 18.03 9.27
N GLN A 390 12.41 19.00 8.58
CA GLN A 390 11.03 19.43 8.88
C GLN A 390 10.01 18.30 8.69
N ALA A 391 10.15 17.51 7.63
CA ALA A 391 9.28 16.36 7.37
C ALA A 391 9.48 15.25 8.42
N HIS A 392 10.70 15.07 8.92
CA HIS A 392 11.01 14.15 10.01
C HIS A 392 10.28 14.55 11.29
N ASP A 393 10.32 15.82 11.70
CA ASP A 393 9.60 16.31 12.87
C ASP A 393 8.08 16.08 12.75
N VAL A 394 7.52 16.34 11.56
CA VAL A 394 6.11 16.07 11.26
C VAL A 394 5.81 14.57 11.29
N ALA A 395 6.73 13.71 10.84
CA ALA A 395 6.59 12.26 10.95
C ALA A 395 6.65 11.77 12.40
N VAL A 396 7.54 12.31 13.23
CA VAL A 396 7.58 12.00 14.67
C VAL A 396 6.25 12.36 15.34
N LEU A 397 5.68 13.53 15.03
CA LEU A 397 4.36 13.91 15.51
C LEU A 397 3.27 12.98 14.96
N GLY A 398 3.30 12.67 13.66
CA GLY A 398 2.36 11.76 13.01
C GLY A 398 2.37 10.36 13.62
N GLY A 399 3.53 9.83 14.00
CA GLY A 399 3.65 8.54 14.67
C GLY A 399 3.01 8.53 16.05
N ARG A 400 3.06 9.65 16.79
CA ARG A 400 2.36 9.80 18.08
C ARG A 400 0.85 9.91 17.90
N GLU A 401 0.41 10.71 16.94
CA GLU A 401 -1.02 10.85 16.63
C GLU A 401 -1.62 9.55 16.10
N PHE A 402 -0.88 8.79 15.30
CA PHE A 402 -1.28 7.47 14.84
C PHE A 402 -1.37 6.48 16.01
N ALA A 403 -0.37 6.41 16.89
CA ALA A 403 -0.41 5.59 18.10
C ALA A 403 -1.60 5.95 19.01
N ARG A 404 -1.90 7.23 19.15
CA ARG A 404 -3.09 7.70 19.88
C ARG A 404 -4.37 7.25 19.17
N GLY A 405 -4.45 7.40 17.86
CA GLY A 405 -5.60 6.98 17.05
C GLY A 405 -5.90 5.49 17.22
N ILE A 406 -4.90 4.63 17.03
CA ILE A 406 -5.08 3.17 17.14
C ILE A 406 -5.46 2.71 18.54
N ARG A 407 -5.03 3.41 19.61
CA ARG A 407 -5.40 3.08 21.00
C ARG A 407 -6.90 3.26 21.27
N HIS A 408 -7.51 4.25 20.63
CA HIS A 408 -8.93 4.58 20.80
C HIS A 408 -9.82 3.95 19.75
N LEU A 409 -9.23 3.27 18.77
CA LEU A 409 -10.03 2.51 17.82
C LEU A 409 -10.88 1.52 18.61
N PRO A 410 -12.19 1.43 18.31
CA PRO A 410 -12.93 0.27 18.69
C PRO A 410 -12.09 -0.92 18.24
N LYS A 411 -11.83 -1.89 19.13
CA LYS A 411 -11.13 -3.15 18.79
C LYS A 411 -11.95 -4.00 17.81
N ILE A 412 -12.86 -3.37 17.06
CA ILE A 412 -13.61 -3.82 15.90
C ILE A 412 -12.57 -4.29 14.89
N HIS A 413 -12.10 -5.49 15.13
CA HIS A 413 -11.61 -6.48 14.21
C HIS A 413 -10.36 -6.08 13.38
N TYR A 414 -9.18 -6.34 13.96
CA TYR A 414 -7.90 -6.83 13.36
C TYR A 414 -7.53 -6.44 11.91
N PHE A 415 -7.81 -5.23 11.43
CA PHE A 415 -7.76 -4.85 10.01
C PHE A 415 -6.41 -5.10 9.30
N PRO A 416 -6.29 -6.08 8.39
CA PRO A 416 -5.10 -6.31 7.58
C PRO A 416 -4.74 -5.14 6.66
N PHE A 417 -5.73 -4.29 6.33
CA PHE A 417 -5.52 -3.15 5.45
C PHE A 417 -4.56 -2.11 6.04
N HIS A 418 -4.53 -2.00 7.37
CA HIS A 418 -3.55 -1.14 8.04
C HIS A 418 -2.28 -1.89 8.40
N CYS A 419 -2.14 -3.20 8.13
CA CYS A 419 -0.96 -3.95 8.51
C CYS A 419 0.31 -3.30 7.94
N ALA A 420 0.32 -2.98 6.64
CA ALA A 420 1.44 -2.30 6.01
C ALA A 420 1.70 -0.91 6.63
N THR A 421 0.65 -0.15 6.94
CA THR A 421 0.77 1.16 7.59
C THR A 421 1.30 1.06 9.01
N VAL A 422 0.79 0.12 9.82
CA VAL A 422 1.20 -0.14 11.19
C VAL A 422 2.65 -0.63 11.21
N LEU A 423 3.03 -1.54 10.30
CA LEU A 423 4.41 -2.01 10.15
C LEU A 423 5.36 -0.86 9.79
N ALA A 424 5.02 -0.04 8.78
CA ALA A 424 5.86 1.09 8.37
C ALA A 424 6.04 2.11 9.51
N TRP A 425 4.97 2.40 10.25
CA TRP A 425 5.05 3.27 11.42
C TRP A 425 5.84 2.65 12.56
N ALA A 426 5.64 1.35 12.84
CA ALA A 426 6.37 0.59 13.84
C ALA A 426 7.88 0.59 13.56
N GLU A 427 8.29 0.34 12.31
CA GLU A 427 9.67 0.46 11.84
C GLU A 427 10.22 1.86 12.10
N PHE A 428 9.50 2.88 11.65
CA PHE A 428 9.92 4.27 11.83
C PHE A 428 10.12 4.61 13.32
N VAL A 429 9.16 4.31 14.19
CA VAL A 429 9.27 4.68 15.62
C VAL A 429 10.34 3.88 16.35
N VAL A 430 10.61 2.62 15.95
CA VAL A 430 11.69 1.84 16.55
C VAL A 430 13.05 2.35 16.10
N GLU A 431 13.20 2.77 14.84
CA GLU A 431 14.41 3.44 14.34
C GLU A 431 14.67 4.75 15.10
N GLN A 432 13.62 5.51 15.40
CA GLN A 432 13.74 6.71 16.25
C GLN A 432 14.17 6.40 17.68
N ALA A 433 13.75 5.27 18.23
CA ALA A 433 14.17 4.81 19.55
C ALA A 433 15.63 4.33 19.53
N ASP A 434 16.03 3.57 18.50
CA ASP A 434 17.42 3.11 18.31
C ASP A 434 18.39 4.27 18.13
N ALA A 435 18.03 5.29 17.34
CA ALA A 435 18.88 6.47 17.09
C ALA A 435 19.17 7.29 18.36
N ARG A 436 18.36 7.15 19.41
CA ARG A 436 18.55 7.83 20.70
C ARG A 436 19.53 7.09 21.62
N GLY A 437 19.90 5.86 21.29
CA GLY A 437 20.78 5.02 22.12
C GLY A 437 20.18 4.78 23.51
N ASP A 438 20.98 5.09 24.54
CA ASP A 438 20.58 4.91 25.96
C ASP A 438 19.89 6.13 26.56
N THR A 439 19.62 7.17 25.76
CA THR A 439 18.89 8.34 26.25
C THR A 439 17.48 7.93 26.70
N PRO A 440 17.08 8.24 27.95
CA PRO A 440 15.78 7.79 28.47
C PRO A 440 14.63 8.35 27.63
N LEU A 441 13.75 7.46 27.19
CA LEU A 441 12.52 7.84 26.48
C LEU A 441 11.49 8.39 27.47
N SER A 442 10.67 9.33 27.02
CA SER A 442 9.56 9.82 27.83
C SER A 442 8.51 8.72 28.07
N LEU A 443 7.75 8.81 29.17
CA LEU A 443 6.65 7.89 29.47
C LEU A 443 5.66 7.77 28.30
N GLN A 444 5.40 8.88 27.62
CA GLN A 444 4.50 8.90 26.48
C GLN A 444 5.08 8.12 25.29
N ALA A 445 6.37 8.28 24.98
CA ALA A 445 7.03 7.51 23.93
C ALA A 445 7.01 6.01 24.22
N ALA A 446 7.27 5.62 25.48
CA ALA A 446 7.19 4.22 25.91
C ALA A 446 5.79 3.63 25.69
N ARG A 447 4.73 4.38 26.04
CA ARG A 447 3.33 3.99 25.80
C ARG A 447 3.01 3.86 24.32
N ASP A 448 3.53 4.76 23.49
CA ASP A 448 3.30 4.73 22.05
C ASP A 448 3.97 3.51 21.41
N LEU A 449 5.23 3.21 21.77
CA LEU A 449 5.93 1.98 21.36
C LEU A 449 5.17 0.71 21.76
N LYS A 450 4.68 0.65 23.01
CA LYS A 450 3.85 -0.49 23.48
C LYS A 450 2.54 -0.61 22.71
N THR A 451 1.99 0.52 22.26
CA THR A 451 0.77 0.53 21.45
C THR A 451 1.03 -0.12 20.09
N TYR A 452 2.14 0.21 19.41
CA TYR A 452 2.54 -0.45 18.17
C TYR A 452 2.81 -1.95 18.34
N ALA A 453 3.55 -2.34 19.38
CA ALA A 453 3.83 -3.75 19.66
C ALA A 453 2.52 -4.54 19.89
N ASN A 454 1.60 -3.97 20.67
CA ASN A 454 0.30 -4.59 20.92
C ASN A 454 -0.56 -4.70 19.66
N GLU A 455 -0.53 -3.68 18.79
CA GLU A 455 -1.29 -3.70 17.53
C GLU A 455 -0.72 -4.72 16.54
N LEU A 456 0.61 -4.85 16.44
CA LEU A 456 1.23 -5.89 15.63
C LEU A 456 0.89 -7.30 16.15
N LYS A 457 0.92 -7.51 17.46
CA LYS A 457 0.48 -8.79 18.06
C LYS A 457 -1.00 -9.05 17.81
N LEU A 458 -1.83 -8.01 17.89
CA LEU A 458 -3.25 -8.06 17.55
C LEU A 458 -3.40 -8.53 16.10
N LEU A 459 -2.78 -7.84 15.12
CA LEU A 459 -2.79 -8.22 13.70
C LEU A 459 -2.31 -9.66 13.46
N GLY A 460 -1.43 -10.17 14.32
CA GLY A 460 -0.96 -11.56 14.31
C GLY A 460 -2.05 -12.60 14.53
N TYR A 461 -3.21 -12.22 15.08
CA TYR A 461 -4.39 -13.09 15.10
C TYR A 461 -4.86 -13.44 13.69
N SER A 462 -4.88 -12.45 12.79
CA SER A 462 -5.42 -12.59 11.44
C SER A 462 -4.37 -12.95 10.41
N LEU A 463 -3.13 -12.50 10.63
CA LEU A 463 -2.03 -12.61 9.69
C LEU A 463 -0.90 -13.47 10.27
N ASP A 464 -0.17 -14.14 9.39
CA ASP A 464 1.00 -14.95 9.72
C ASP A 464 2.22 -14.08 10.05
N ILE A 465 2.09 -13.18 11.02
CA ILE A 465 3.13 -12.23 11.42
C ILE A 465 4.31 -12.95 12.06
N ALA A 466 4.05 -14.00 12.85
CA ALA A 466 5.09 -14.75 13.54
C ALA A 466 6.07 -15.45 12.58
N SER A 467 5.61 -15.89 11.39
CA SER A 467 6.49 -16.48 10.39
C SER A 467 7.36 -15.45 9.66
N SER A 468 7.05 -14.15 9.78
CA SER A 468 7.91 -13.07 9.29
C SER A 468 8.99 -12.76 10.33
N THR A 469 10.24 -13.12 10.01
CA THR A 469 11.41 -12.81 10.84
C THR A 469 11.52 -11.31 11.12
N GLN A 470 11.27 -10.48 10.10
CA GLN A 470 11.26 -9.02 10.21
C GLN A 470 10.21 -8.52 11.20
N ALA A 471 8.96 -9.00 11.09
CA ALA A 471 7.89 -8.51 11.95
C ALA A 471 8.03 -8.98 13.40
N SER A 472 8.47 -10.23 13.62
CA SER A 472 8.78 -10.75 14.95
C SER A 472 9.93 -9.97 15.61
N ALA A 473 11.03 -9.72 14.89
CA ALA A 473 12.14 -8.91 15.39
C ALA A 473 11.72 -7.46 15.68
N LEU A 474 10.81 -6.90 14.89
CA LEU A 474 10.25 -5.58 15.11
C LEU A 474 9.43 -5.51 16.41
N ILE A 475 8.56 -6.49 16.66
CA ILE A 475 7.79 -6.60 17.91
C ILE A 475 8.72 -6.66 19.12
N GLU A 476 9.75 -7.52 19.07
CA GLU A 476 10.72 -7.66 20.16
C GLU A 476 11.50 -6.36 20.42
N ARG A 477 11.93 -5.66 19.36
CA ARG A 477 12.63 -4.37 19.49
C ARG A 477 11.74 -3.30 20.13
N LEU A 478 10.47 -3.22 19.71
CA LEU A 478 9.49 -2.29 20.28
C LEU A 478 9.26 -2.56 21.78
N ASP A 479 9.04 -3.83 22.16
CA ASP A 479 8.85 -4.22 23.55
C ASP A 479 10.10 -3.89 24.38
N ARG A 480 11.29 -4.22 23.89
CA ARG A 480 12.55 -3.93 24.57
C ARG A 480 12.75 -2.44 24.86
N HIS A 481 12.45 -1.57 23.90
CA HIS A 481 12.55 -0.12 24.09
C HIS A 481 11.48 0.41 25.05
N ALA A 482 10.24 -0.08 24.93
CA ALA A 482 9.17 0.31 25.84
C ALA A 482 9.48 -0.09 27.29
N ASP A 483 9.94 -1.32 27.51
CA ASP A 483 10.21 -1.87 28.84
C ASP A 483 11.43 -1.18 29.47
N ARG A 484 12.52 -0.94 28.71
CA ARG A 484 13.67 -0.14 29.19
C ARG A 484 13.26 1.26 29.66
N ALA A 485 12.43 1.94 28.87
CA ALA A 485 11.94 3.28 29.21
C ALA A 485 11.07 3.28 30.47
N LEU A 486 10.24 2.25 30.65
CA LEU A 486 9.41 2.10 31.85
C LEU A 486 10.28 1.82 33.09
N VAL A 487 11.26 0.93 33.00
CA VAL A 487 12.18 0.63 34.12
C VAL A 487 12.94 1.89 34.55
N ALA A 488 13.50 2.65 33.60
CA ALA A 488 14.23 3.89 33.90
C ALA A 488 13.36 4.95 34.61
N LEU A 489 12.04 4.94 34.40
CA LEU A 489 11.11 5.88 35.03
C LEU A 489 10.71 5.46 36.46
N PHE A 490 10.67 4.16 36.75
CA PHE A 490 10.27 3.64 38.06
C PHE A 490 11.47 3.40 39.00
N TYR A 491 12.65 3.19 38.43
CA TYR A 491 13.89 2.96 39.16
C TYR A 491 14.94 3.95 38.67
N PRO A 492 14.82 5.25 39.02
CA PRO A 492 15.88 6.20 38.72
C PRO A 492 17.15 5.68 39.40
N THR A 493 18.19 5.40 38.61
CA THR A 493 19.48 5.06 39.15
C THR A 493 20.01 6.29 39.89
N ASP A 494 20.01 6.27 41.21
CA ASP A 494 20.57 7.30 42.11
C ASP A 494 22.09 7.50 41.94
N SER A 495 22.68 7.00 40.86
CA SER A 495 24.09 7.16 40.53
C SER A 495 24.32 8.48 39.79
N ALA A 496 24.29 9.58 40.54
CA ALA A 496 24.98 10.82 40.22
C ALA A 496 25.41 11.53 41.52
#